data_AF-A0A9C9VLY3-F1
#
_entry.id   AF-A0A9C9VLY3-F1
#
_cell.length_a   1.000
_cell.length_b   1.000
_cell.length_c   1.000
_cell.angle_alpha   90.00
_cell.angle_beta   90.00
_cell.angle_gamma   90.00
#
_symmetry.space_group_name_H-M   'P 1'
#
loop_
_entity.id
_entity.type
_entity.pdbx_description
1 polymer ?
#
loop_
_entity_poly.entity_id
_entity_poly.type
_entity_poly.pdbx_seq_one_letter_code
_entity_poly.pdbx_strand_id
1 'polypeptide(L)' 'MANIKPFKGLRPAKKYASKIASPPYDVINSKEARKYVKNNPISFLHVVKPEIDLPEN' A
#
# COMPACT_ATOMS: atom_id res chain seq x y z
N MET A 1 2.73 -34.77 0.64
CA MET A 1 2.65 -33.98 -0.61
C MET A 1 1.68 -32.83 -0.38
N ALA A 2 2.06 -31.58 -0.65
CA ALA A 2 1.19 -30.43 -0.38
C ALA A 2 -0.01 -30.42 -1.35
N ASN A 3 -1.21 -30.16 -0.83
CA ASN A 3 -2.44 -30.13 -1.62
C ASN A 3 -2.71 -28.68 -2.05
N ILE A 4 -2.49 -28.36 -3.32
CA ILE A 4 -2.58 -26.99 -3.84
C ILE A 4 -3.96 -26.79 -4.47
N LYS A 5 -4.70 -25.77 -4.01
CA LYS A 5 -6.02 -25.40 -4.56
C LYS A 5 -5.98 -23.99 -5.15
N PRO A 6 -6.63 -23.75 -6.29
CA PRO A 6 -6.74 -22.41 -6.86
C PRO A 6 -7.62 -21.53 -5.97
N PHE A 7 -7.31 -20.24 -5.94
CA PHE A 7 -8.11 -19.23 -5.25
C PHE A 7 -8.21 -17.96 -6.11
N LYS A 8 -9.24 -17.16 -5.87
CA LYS A 8 -9.41 -15.87 -6.54
C LYS A 8 -8.52 -14.83 -5.86
N GLY A 9 -7.80 -14.04 -6.67
CA GLY A 9 -7.07 -12.88 -6.16
C GLY A 9 -8.02 -11.84 -5.57
N LEU A 10 -7.64 -11.26 -4.43
CA LEU A 10 -8.36 -10.14 -3.83
C LEU A 10 -8.10 -8.87 -4.64
N ARG A 11 -9.14 -8.08 -4.85
CA ARG A 11 -9.07 -6.78 -5.52
C ARG A 11 -9.84 -5.75 -4.71
N PRO A 12 -9.40 -4.48 -4.69
CA PRO A 12 -10.15 -3.42 -4.05
C PRO A 12 -11.50 -3.19 -4.73
N ALA A 13 -12.49 -2.74 -3.95
CA ALA A 13 -13.76 -2.30 -4.53
C ALA A 13 -13.50 -1.14 -5.50
N LYS A 14 -14.20 -1.11 -6.64
CA LYS A 14 -13.95 -0.15 -7.74
C LYS A 14 -13.84 1.30 -7.26
N LYS A 15 -14.71 1.71 -6.33
CA LYS A 15 -14.73 3.08 -5.75
C LYS A 15 -13.48 3.47 -4.95
N TYR A 16 -12.67 2.49 -4.53
CA TYR A 16 -11.44 2.72 -3.77
C TYR A 16 -10.17 2.45 -4.58
N ALA A 17 -10.28 1.92 -5.80
CA ALA A 17 -9.14 1.47 -6.58
C ALA A 17 -8.08 2.58 -6.78
N SER A 18 -8.51 3.80 -7.09
CA SER A 18 -7.61 4.95 -7.28
C SER A 18 -6.94 5.43 -5.99
N LYS A 19 -7.58 5.21 -4.84
CA LYS A 19 -7.04 5.58 -3.53
C LYS A 19 -6.07 4.53 -3.00
N ILE A 20 -6.30 3.25 -3.31
CA ILE A 20 -5.44 2.16 -2.87
C ILE A 20 -4.18 2.06 -3.74
N ALA A 21 -4.31 2.35 -5.05
CA ALA A 21 -3.16 2.35 -5.95
C ALA A 21 -2.06 3.28 -5.45
N SER A 22 -0.84 2.77 -5.41
CA SER A 22 0.36 3.51 -5.01
C SER A 22 1.46 3.35 -6.05
N PRO A 23 2.40 4.31 -6.14
CA PRO A 23 3.66 4.05 -6.82
C PRO A 23 4.41 2.87 -6.17
N PRO A 24 5.35 2.25 -6.89
CA PRO A 24 6.29 1.30 -6.29
C PRO A 24 7.01 1.89 -5.06
N TYR A 25 7.27 1.08 -4.04
CA TYR A 25 7.81 1.55 -2.76
C TYR A 25 9.29 1.97 -2.84
N ASP A 26 9.99 1.54 -3.89
CA ASP A 26 11.40 1.76 -4.18
C ASP A 26 11.65 3.05 -4.97
N VAL A 27 10.64 3.59 -5.64
CA VAL A 27 10.77 4.86 -6.39
C VAL A 27 10.53 6.11 -5.54
N ILE A 28 10.13 5.95 -4.27
CA ILE A 28 9.89 7.07 -3.34
C ILE A 28 10.57 6.85 -1.99
N ASN A 29 11.09 7.93 -1.41
CA ASN A 29 11.63 7.88 -0.05
C ASN A 29 10.52 8.02 1.01
N SER A 30 10.82 7.72 2.28
CA SER A 30 9.82 7.72 3.36
C SER A 30 9.21 9.10 3.63
N LYS A 31 9.98 10.18 3.39
CA LYS A 31 9.50 11.55 3.57
C LYS A 31 8.48 11.94 2.49
N GLU A 32 8.72 11.57 1.24
CA GLU A 32 7.77 11.74 0.13
C GLU A 32 6.53 10.89 0.32
N ALA A 33 6.72 9.63 0.73
CA ALA A 33 5.63 8.70 0.98
C ALA A 33 4.69 9.20 2.09
N ARG A 34 5.21 9.74 3.20
CA ARG A 34 4.41 10.40 4.26
C ARG A 34 3.54 11.53 3.71
N LYS A 35 4.10 12.37 2.84
CA LYS A 35 3.36 13.45 2.19
C LYS A 35 2.27 12.90 1.25
N TYR A 36 2.58 11.82 0.53
CA TYR A 36 1.66 11.17 -0.41
C TYR A 36 0.43 10.60 0.30
N VAL A 37 0.62 9.96 1.45
CA VAL A 37 -0.47 9.32 2.20
C VAL A 37 -1.25 10.25 3.13
N LYS A 38 -0.75 11.47 3.39
CA LYS A 38 -1.33 12.42 4.37
C LYS A 38 -2.85 12.62 4.24
N ASN A 39 -3.36 12.65 3.00
CA ASN A 39 -4.79 12.84 2.72
C ASN A 39 -5.48 11.57 2.21
N ASN A 40 -4.84 10.41 2.33
CA ASN A 40 -5.29 9.15 1.77
C ASN A 40 -4.98 7.97 2.72
N PRO A 41 -5.80 7.75 3.75
CA PRO A 41 -5.56 6.75 4.79
C PRO A 41 -5.68 5.29 4.30
N ILE A 42 -6.14 5.07 3.06
CA ILE A 42 -6.28 3.74 2.47
C ILE A 42 -5.23 3.46 1.39
N SER A 43 -4.18 4.27 1.31
CA SER A 43 -3.06 4.02 0.40
C SER A 43 -2.37 2.70 0.71
N PHE A 44 -2.00 1.94 -0.32
CA PHE A 44 -1.25 0.70 -0.12
C PHE A 44 0.18 0.92 0.41
N LEU A 45 0.69 2.17 0.37
CA LEU A 45 1.98 2.53 0.96
C LEU A 45 2.06 2.24 2.47
N HIS A 46 0.95 2.27 3.20
CA HIS A 46 0.92 1.86 4.61
C HIS A 46 1.29 0.39 4.81
N VAL A 47 1.13 -0.46 3.78
CA VAL A 47 1.46 -1.90 3.83
C VAL A 47 2.86 -2.15 3.30
N VAL A 48 3.20 -1.58 2.13
CA VAL A 48 4.49 -1.86 1.46
C VAL A 48 5.64 -0.98 1.94
N LYS A 49 5.34 0.11 2.66
CA LYS A 49 6.31 1.06 3.20
C LYS A 49 5.89 1.50 4.62
N PRO A 50 5.75 0.56 5.57
CA PRO A 50 5.13 0.81 6.88
C PRO A 50 5.90 1.81 7.75
N GLU A 51 7.18 2.07 7.44
CA GLU A 51 7.98 3.05 8.16
C GLU A 51 7.41 4.48 8.10
N ILE A 52 6.53 4.78 7.13
CA ILE A 52 5.88 6.10 7.02
C ILE A 52 4.95 6.40 8.19
N ASP A 53 4.43 5.36 8.84
CA ASP A 53 3.51 5.47 9.99
C ASP A 53 4.26 5.55 11.33
N LEU A 54 5.60 5.41 11.31
CA LEU A 54 6.45 5.59 12.48
C LEU A 54 6.87 7.07 12.66
N PRO A 55 7.15 7.51 13.90
CA PRO A 55 7.74 8.82 14.16
C PRO A 55 9.02 9.05 13.35
N GLU A 56 9.31 10.31 13.00
CA GLU A 56 10.62 10.66 12.46
C GLU A 56 11.67 10.64 13.59
N ASN A 57 12.76 9.93 13.36
CA ASN A 57 13.97 9.99 14.19
C ASN A 57 14.79 11.24 13.86
#